data_AF-A0A953JRY8-F1
#
_entry.id   AF-A0A953JRY8-F1
#
_cell.length_a   1.000
_cell.length_b   1.000
_cell.length_c   1.000
_cell.angle_alpha   90.00
_cell.angle_beta   90.00
_cell.angle_gamma   90.00
#
_symmetry.space_group_name_H-M   'P 1'
#
loop_
_entity.id
_entity.type
_entity.pdbx_description
1 polymer ?
#
loop_
_entity_poly.entity_id
_entity_poly.type
_entity_poly.pdbx_seq_one_letter_code
_entity_poly.pdbx_strand_id
1 'polypeptide(L)'
;MSEPFAAATVEMMRSGIPASGHVLARMVGEFETHLSKLPEIDGASVVVGSTDAPERLMWVACRATPETDLRRALRAVEAVWLTSLRFPHTESHRLRLRSDRAEMHFVSLAAAGRYFVTGIVAISATAA
;
A
#
# COMPACT_ATOMS: atom_id res chain seq x y z
N MET A 1 -1.16 20.19 4.24
CA MET A 1 0.18 19.57 4.37
C MET A 1 0.04 18.25 5.12
N SER A 2 0.82 17.24 4.75
CA SER A 2 0.75 15.86 5.26
C SER A 2 1.71 15.60 6.43
N GLU A 3 2.00 16.62 7.24
CA GLU A 3 3.00 16.59 8.32
C GLU A 3 2.98 15.33 9.20
N PRO A 4 1.82 14.77 9.63
CA PRO A 4 1.83 13.57 10.45
C PRO A 4 2.39 12.32 9.73
N PHE A 5 2.15 12.16 8.43
CA PHE A 5 2.63 10.98 7.68
C PHE A 5 4.13 11.02 7.44
N ALA A 6 4.67 12.19 7.05
CA ALA A 6 6.09 12.35 6.78
C ALA A 6 6.92 12.16 8.07
N ALA A 7 6.48 12.74 9.18
CA ALA A 7 7.13 12.55 10.47
C ALA A 7 7.09 11.09 10.92
N ALA A 8 5.93 10.43 10.85
CA ALA A 8 5.79 9.01 11.19
C ALA A 8 6.68 8.11 10.32
N THR A 9 6.80 8.40 9.02
CA THR A 9 7.68 7.65 8.12
C THR A 9 9.15 7.76 8.54
N VAL A 10 9.62 8.98 8.83
CA VAL A 10 11.00 9.19 9.31
C VAL A 10 11.23 8.48 10.64
N GLU A 11 10.30 8.54 11.57
CA GLU A 11 10.39 7.88 12.88
C GLU A 11 10.46 6.35 12.74
N MET A 12 9.57 5.75 11.95
CA MET A 12 9.54 4.30 11.73
C MET A 12 10.80 3.80 11.00
N MET A 13 11.26 4.53 9.98
CA MET A 13 12.49 4.19 9.26
C MET A 13 13.74 4.28 10.13
N ARG A 14 13.75 5.17 11.14
CA ARG A 14 14.83 5.23 12.14
C ARG A 14 14.76 4.11 13.18
N SER A 15 13.56 3.60 13.45
CA SER A 15 13.30 2.63 14.52
C SER A 15 13.47 1.17 14.08
N GLY A 16 13.43 0.90 12.78
CA GLY A 16 13.51 -0.45 12.22
C GLY A 16 14.53 -0.59 11.10
N ILE A 17 14.69 -1.83 10.62
CA ILE A 17 15.49 -2.20 9.45
C ILE A 17 14.53 -2.35 8.25
N PRO A 18 14.89 -1.92 7.03
CA PRO A 18 14.05 -2.17 5.86
C PRO A 18 13.76 -3.67 5.72
N ALA A 19 12.50 -4.04 5.58
CA ALA A 19 12.14 -5.43 5.33
C ALA A 19 12.74 -5.91 4.01
N SER A 20 13.18 -7.16 3.98
CA SER A 20 13.81 -7.79 2.82
C SER A 20 13.53 -9.29 2.78
N GLY A 21 13.92 -9.93 1.68
CA GLY A 21 13.82 -11.38 1.49
C GLY A 21 12.41 -11.90 1.73
N HIS A 22 12.29 -12.95 2.56
CA HIS A 22 11.02 -13.64 2.80
C HIS A 22 9.93 -12.74 3.41
N VAL A 23 10.30 -11.78 4.26
CA VAL A 23 9.32 -10.87 4.89
C VAL A 23 8.65 -10.01 3.83
N LEU A 24 9.45 -9.35 2.98
CA LEU A 24 8.94 -8.49 1.92
C LEU A 24 8.18 -9.30 0.85
N ALA A 25 8.67 -10.48 0.48
CA ALA A 25 8.01 -11.37 -0.47
C ALA A 25 6.63 -11.83 0.02
N ARG A 26 6.50 -12.15 1.32
CA ARG A 26 5.21 -12.48 1.93
C ARG A 26 4.22 -11.34 1.82
N MET A 27 4.66 -10.11 2.13
CA MET A 27 3.80 -8.92 2.05
C MET A 27 3.32 -8.65 0.62
N VAL A 28 4.21 -8.79 -0.36
CA VAL A 28 3.88 -8.67 -1.79
C VAL A 28 2.75 -9.65 -2.15
N GLY A 29 2.90 -10.93 -1.77
CA GLY A 29 1.88 -11.95 -2.06
C GLY A 29 0.55 -11.74 -1.31
N GLU A 30 0.58 -11.25 -0.07
CA GLU A 30 -0.63 -10.90 0.68
C GLU A 30 -1.37 -9.73 0.02
N PHE A 31 -0.66 -8.67 -0.37
CA PHE A 31 -1.25 -7.55 -1.11
C PHE A 31 -1.89 -8.00 -2.42
N GLU A 32 -1.17 -8.77 -3.23
CA GLU A 32 -1.68 -9.30 -4.50
C GLU A 32 -2.93 -10.15 -4.29
N THR A 33 -2.91 -11.05 -3.31
CA THR A 33 -4.03 -11.95 -2.99
C THR A 33 -5.28 -11.20 -2.53
N HIS A 34 -5.13 -10.17 -1.70
CA HIS A 34 -6.27 -9.42 -1.20
C HIS A 34 -6.82 -8.45 -2.25
N LEU A 35 -5.97 -7.74 -2.98
CA LEU A 35 -6.40 -6.76 -3.97
C LEU A 35 -7.03 -7.40 -5.20
N SER A 36 -6.54 -8.56 -5.64
CA SER A 36 -7.13 -9.31 -6.76
C SER A 36 -8.56 -9.80 -6.50
N LYS A 37 -8.99 -9.83 -5.23
CA LYS A 37 -10.32 -10.25 -4.80
C LYS A 37 -11.26 -9.09 -4.48
N LEU A 38 -10.79 -7.84 -4.54
CA LEU A 38 -11.63 -6.68 -4.29
C LEU A 38 -12.59 -6.44 -5.46
N PRO A 39 -13.91 -6.30 -5.23
CA PRO A 39 -14.86 -6.03 -6.30
C PRO A 39 -14.68 -4.64 -6.92
N GLU A 40 -14.07 -3.70 -6.18
CA GLU A 40 -13.70 -2.37 -6.67
C GLU A 40 -12.51 -2.37 -7.65
N ILE A 41 -11.75 -3.46 -7.74
CA ILE A 41 -10.50 -3.55 -8.49
C ILE A 41 -10.62 -4.59 -9.59
N ASP A 42 -10.13 -4.27 -10.79
CA ASP A 42 -9.91 -5.27 -11.83
C ASP A 42 -8.78 -6.20 -11.37
N GLY A 43 -9.14 -7.38 -10.86
CA GLY A 43 -8.19 -8.31 -10.27
C GLY A 43 -7.08 -8.77 -11.23
N ALA A 44 -7.35 -8.77 -12.55
CA ALA A 44 -6.36 -9.10 -13.56
C ALA A 44 -5.35 -7.97 -13.82
N SER A 45 -5.64 -6.76 -13.35
CA SER A 45 -4.74 -5.60 -13.47
C SER A 45 -3.75 -5.44 -12.33
N VAL A 46 -3.90 -6.23 -11.26
CA VAL A 46 -3.09 -6.07 -10.05
C VAL A 46 -1.67 -6.53 -10.35
N VAL A 47 -0.72 -5.61 -10.18
CA VAL A 47 0.71 -5.86 -10.25
C VAL A 47 1.34 -5.37 -8.96
N VAL A 48 2.04 -6.26 -8.25
CA VAL A 48 2.76 -5.94 -7.03
C VAL A 48 4.24 -6.24 -7.23
N GLY A 49 5.10 -5.34 -6.78
CA GLY A 49 6.53 -5.52 -6.83
C GLY A 49 7.23 -4.92 -5.62
N SER A 50 8.51 -5.24 -5.49
CA SER A 50 9.39 -4.71 -4.47
C SER A 50 10.60 -4.02 -5.08
N THR A 51 11.28 -3.22 -4.26
CA THR A 51 12.57 -2.62 -4.60
C THR A 51 13.49 -2.66 -3.38
N ASP A 52 14.79 -2.46 -3.59
CA ASP A 52 15.77 -2.32 -2.50
C ASP A 52 15.85 -0.88 -1.93
N ALA A 53 15.00 0.03 -2.43
CA ALA A 53 14.96 1.42 -1.98
C ALA A 53 14.11 1.55 -0.69
N PRO A 54 14.69 1.96 0.45
CA PRO A 54 13.98 2.02 1.74
C PRO A 54 12.73 2.92 1.75
N GLU A 55 12.70 3.96 0.92
CA GLU A 55 11.55 4.87 0.78
C GLU A 55 10.40 4.28 -0.04
N ARG A 56 10.64 3.18 -0.76
CA ARG A 56 9.67 2.51 -1.63
C ARG A 56 9.99 1.02 -1.73
N LEU A 57 9.97 0.33 -0.60
CA LEU A 57 10.26 -1.11 -0.56
C LEU A 57 9.23 -1.92 -1.35
N MET A 58 7.99 -1.43 -1.43
CA MET A 58 6.92 -2.06 -2.18
C MET A 58 6.19 -1.06 -3.07
N TRP A 59 5.70 -1.53 -4.22
CA TRP A 59 4.79 -0.79 -5.07
C TRP A 59 3.69 -1.70 -5.58
N VAL A 60 2.51 -1.14 -5.77
CA VAL A 60 1.33 -1.80 -6.33
C VAL A 60 0.76 -0.89 -7.41
N ALA A 61 0.41 -1.47 -8.55
CA ALA A 61 -0.39 -0.84 -9.58
C ALA A 61 -1.65 -1.69 -9.83
N CYS A 62 -2.81 -1.05 -9.92
CA CYS A 62 -4.06 -1.71 -10.30
C CYS A 62 -5.02 -0.72 -10.95
N ARG A 63 -6.12 -1.23 -11.50
CA ARG A 63 -7.21 -0.45 -12.07
C ARG A 63 -8.48 -0.64 -11.27
N ALA A 64 -9.25 0.44 -11.10
CA ALA A 64 -10.62 0.34 -10.62
C ALA A 64 -11.52 -0.31 -11.68
N THR A 65 -12.53 -1.08 -11.27
CA THR A 65 -13.55 -1.59 -12.21
C THR A 65 -14.32 -0.45 -12.88
N PRO A 66 -14.92 -0.64 -14.08
CA PRO A 66 -15.63 0.42 -14.80
C PRO A 66 -16.74 1.11 -13.98
N GLU A 67 -17.41 0.37 -13.10
CA GLU A 67 -18.50 0.85 -12.26
C GLU A 67 -18.02 1.53 -10.96
N THR A 68 -16.71 1.50 -10.71
CA THR A 68 -16.11 1.98 -9.46
C THR A 68 -15.34 3.27 -9.68
N ASP A 69 -15.73 4.34 -8.97
CA ASP A 69 -14.94 5.56 -8.94
C ASP A 69 -13.65 5.40 -8.11
N LEU A 70 -12.64 6.22 -8.44
CA LEU A 70 -11.32 6.16 -7.80
C LEU A 70 -11.34 6.41 -6.29
N ARG A 71 -12.29 7.18 -5.77
CA ARG A 71 -12.39 7.42 -4.32
C ARG A 71 -12.88 6.14 -3.63
N ARG A 72 -13.87 5.46 -4.20
CA ARG A 72 -14.38 4.19 -3.68
C ARG A 72 -13.30 3.11 -3.73
N ALA A 73 -12.60 2.96 -4.85
CA ALA A 73 -11.48 2.02 -4.98
C ALA A 73 -10.38 2.30 -3.95
N LEU A 74 -10.00 3.57 -3.77
CA LEU A 74 -8.98 3.96 -2.78
C LEU A 74 -9.38 3.60 -1.34
N ARG A 75 -10.66 3.76 -0.98
CA ARG A 75 -11.17 3.37 0.35
C ARG A 75 -11.21 1.85 0.54
N ALA A 76 -11.52 1.08 -0.50
CA ALA A 76 -11.47 -0.38 -0.43
C ALA A 76 -10.03 -0.88 -0.20
N VAL A 77 -9.05 -0.31 -0.91
CA VAL A 77 -7.62 -0.59 -0.71
C VAL A 77 -7.17 -0.21 0.71
N GLU A 78 -7.55 0.98 1.20
CA GLU A 78 -7.26 1.41 2.57
C GLU A 78 -7.85 0.45 3.61
N ALA A 79 -9.09 -0.02 3.41
CA ALA A 79 -9.73 -0.97 4.30
C ALA A 79 -9.00 -2.32 4.35
N VAL A 80 -8.54 -2.84 3.20
CA VAL A 80 -7.72 -4.05 3.14
C VAL A 80 -6.42 -3.86 3.92
N TRP A 81 -5.76 -2.71 3.77
CA TRP A 81 -4.54 -2.40 4.50
C TRP A 81 -4.76 -2.39 6.02
N LEU A 82 -5.79 -1.67 6.50
CA LEU A 82 -6.11 -1.54 7.93
C LEU A 82 -6.56 -2.85 8.60
N THR A 83 -7.14 -3.78 7.84
CA THR A 83 -7.83 -4.97 8.42
C THR A 83 -7.14 -6.29 8.13
N SER A 84 -6.68 -6.49 6.89
CA SER A 84 -6.25 -7.79 6.38
C SER A 84 -4.72 -7.88 6.29
N LEU A 85 -4.05 -6.74 6.14
CA LEU A 85 -2.59 -6.64 6.01
C LEU A 85 -1.96 -6.08 7.28
N ARG A 86 -2.63 -6.25 8.42
CA ARG A 86 -2.31 -5.60 9.68
C ARG A 86 -0.97 -6.11 10.22
N PHE A 87 0.09 -5.31 10.13
CA PHE A 87 1.31 -5.54 10.88
C PHE A 87 1.09 -4.96 12.29
N PRO A 88 1.09 -5.78 13.34
CA PRO A 88 0.39 -5.47 14.60
C PRO A 88 1.03 -4.41 15.51
N HIS A 89 1.94 -3.56 15.01
CA HIS A 89 2.67 -2.62 15.88
C HIS A 89 2.35 -1.16 15.62
N THR A 90 2.77 -0.61 14.48
CA THR A 90 2.57 0.81 14.19
C THR A 90 2.46 1.02 12.70
N GLU A 91 1.50 1.83 12.26
CA GLU A 91 1.25 2.06 10.86
C GLU A 91 0.84 3.51 10.59
N SER A 92 1.15 4.01 9.41
CA SER A 92 0.74 5.33 8.95
C SER A 92 0.55 5.31 7.45
N HIS A 93 -0.42 6.05 6.94
CA HIS A 93 -0.68 6.15 5.51
C HIS A 93 -1.17 7.54 5.12
N ARG A 94 -1.10 7.82 3.82
CA ARG A 94 -1.58 9.04 3.20
C ARG A 94 -2.29 8.70 1.91
N LEU A 95 -3.54 9.15 1.82
CA LEU A 95 -4.34 9.06 0.60
C LEU A 95 -4.16 10.31 -0.26
N ARG A 96 -4.10 10.13 -1.58
CA ARG A 96 -4.14 11.21 -2.56
C ARG A 96 -5.10 10.83 -3.67
N LEU A 97 -6.07 11.70 -3.94
CA LEU A 97 -6.99 11.54 -5.06
C LEU A 97 -6.69 12.61 -6.11
N ARG A 98 -6.58 12.20 -7.36
CA ARG A 98 -6.46 13.06 -8.54
C ARG A 98 -7.57 12.69 -9.54
N SER A 99 -7.69 13.45 -10.62
CA SER A 99 -8.73 13.23 -11.64
C SER A 99 -8.59 11.89 -12.38
N ASP A 100 -7.37 11.40 -12.55
CA ASP A 100 -7.02 10.23 -13.36
C ASP A 100 -6.46 9.05 -12.54
N ARG A 101 -6.08 9.30 -11.28
CA ARG A 101 -5.48 8.31 -10.40
C ARG A 101 -5.75 8.56 -8.93
N ALA A 102 -5.77 7.49 -8.16
CA ALA A 102 -5.70 7.51 -6.71
C ALA A 102 -4.40 6.86 -6.23
N GLU A 103 -3.86 7.35 -5.12
CA GLU A 103 -2.65 6.81 -4.51
C GLU A 103 -2.84 6.63 -3.00
N MET A 104 -2.37 5.51 -2.47
CA MET A 104 -2.12 5.33 -1.04
C MET A 104 -0.62 5.18 -0.83
N HIS A 105 -0.03 6.04 -0.02
CA HIS A 105 1.34 5.90 0.47
C HIS A 105 1.24 5.31 1.87
N PHE A 106 2.06 4.33 2.22
CA PHE A 106 2.02 3.73 3.55
C PHE A 106 3.43 3.46 4.08
N VAL A 107 3.51 3.41 5.40
CA VAL A 107 4.64 2.90 6.16
C VAL A 107 4.09 2.05 7.30
N SER A 108 4.72 0.92 7.57
CA SER A 108 4.31 0.03 8.66
C SER A 108 5.52 -0.59 9.34
N LEU A 109 5.42 -0.80 10.65
CA LEU A 109 6.36 -1.52 11.47
C LEU A 109 5.85 -2.95 11.73
N ALA A 110 6.63 -3.93 11.28
CA ALA A 110 6.40 -5.35 11.46
C ALA A 110 7.33 -5.96 12.53
N ALA A 111 7.00 -7.18 12.96
CA ALA A 111 7.81 -7.99 13.88
C ALA A 111 8.32 -7.21 15.12
N ALA A 112 7.40 -6.71 15.94
CA ALA A 112 7.64 -5.90 17.13
C ALA A 112 8.48 -4.62 16.89
N GLY A 113 8.33 -4.01 15.72
CA GLY A 113 9.07 -2.80 15.37
C GLY A 113 10.45 -3.05 14.76
N ARG A 114 10.85 -4.33 14.60
CA ARG A 114 12.17 -4.67 14.05
C ARG A 114 12.31 -4.31 12.57
N TYR A 115 11.25 -4.47 11.79
CA TYR A 115 11.29 -4.20 10.35
C TYR A 115 10.29 -3.12 9.97
N PHE A 116 10.67 -2.21 9.09
CA PHE A 116 9.73 -1.30 8.45
C PHE A 116 9.49 -1.70 7.00
N VAL A 117 8.28 -1.42 6.51
CA VAL A 117 7.93 -1.52 5.10
C VAL A 117 7.29 -0.22 4.65
N THR A 118 7.84 0.36 3.59
CA THR A 118 7.27 1.50 2.89
C THR A 118 6.66 1.04 1.57
N GLY A 119 5.60 1.72 1.14
CA GLY A 119 5.14 1.49 -0.22
C GLY A 119 4.09 2.44 -0.72
N ILE A 120 3.76 2.21 -1.99
CA ILE A 120 2.75 2.98 -2.72
C ILE A 120 1.79 2.04 -3.43
N VAL A 121 0.50 2.32 -3.33
CA VAL A 121 -0.53 1.71 -4.15
C VAL A 121 -1.05 2.78 -5.09
N ALA A 122 -0.94 2.54 -6.39
CA ALA A 122 -1.47 3.40 -7.44
C ALA A 122 -2.66 2.72 -8.11
N ILE A 123 -3.79 3.42 -8.16
CA ILE A 123 -5.04 2.97 -8.76
C ILE A 123 -5.37 3.92 -9.91
N SER A 124 -5.45 3.43 -11.14
CA SER A 124 -5.92 4.23 -12.27
C SER A 124 -7.37 3.93 -12.59
N ALA A 125 -8.06 4.88 -13.22
CA ALA A 125 -9.38 4.63 -13.77
C ALA A 125 -9.29 3.58 -14.90
N THR A 126 -10.36 2.83 -15.12
CA THR A 126 -10.49 2.08 -16.36
C THR A 126 -10.70 3.07 -17.50
N ALA A 127 -9.98 2.86 -18.62
CA ALA A 127 -10.20 3.65 -19.83
C ALA A 127 -11.63 3.40 -20.31
N ALA A 128 -12.40 4.48 -20.52
CA ALA A 128 -13.74 4.42 -21.07
C ALA A 128 -13.75 3.90 -22.52
#